data_AF-A0A5U3F982-F1
#
_entry.id   AF-A0A5U3F982-F1
#
_cell.length_a   1.000
_cell.length_b   1.000
_cell.length_c   1.000
_cell.angle_alpha   90.00
_cell.angle_beta   90.00
_cell.angle_gamma   90.00
#
_symmetry.space_group_name_H-M   'P 1'
#
loop_
_entity.id
_entity.type
_entity.pdbx_description
1 polymer ?
#
loop_
_entity_poly.entity_id
_entity_poly.type
_entity_poly.pdbx_seq_one_letter_code
_entity_poly.pdbx_strand_id
1 'polypeptide(L)'
;TLWGLFLALGLGMSAPWLLVAIRPGLALRLPRPGRWMNVLRRVLGLMMLGSAIWLATLLLPHFGFTASKSAQDNVQWQPLSEQAIQSALVQHKRVFVDVTADWCITCKVNKYNVLQKEDVQAALQQPDVVALRGDWTLPSDAITDFLKTRGQVAVPFNQIYGPGLPEGEALPTLLTRDAVLQTLKKAKGITQ
;
A
#
# COMPACT_ATOMS: atom_id res chain seq x y z
N THR A 1 9.09 -24.73 -15.46
CA THR A 1 9.91 -24.88 -14.23
C THR A 1 10.97 -23.79 -14.21
N LEU A 2 11.48 -23.42 -13.02
CA LEU A 2 12.58 -22.44 -12.85
C LEU A 2 13.76 -22.74 -13.79
N TRP A 3 14.08 -24.02 -13.96
CA TRP A 3 15.09 -24.54 -14.89
C TRP A 3 14.87 -24.13 -16.35
N GLY A 4 13.62 -24.08 -16.83
CA GLY A 4 13.29 -23.67 -18.19
C GLY A 4 13.52 -22.18 -18.45
N LEU A 5 13.29 -21.32 -17.44
CA LEU A 5 13.57 -19.89 -17.54
C LEU A 5 15.07 -19.62 -17.64
N PHE A 6 15.88 -20.30 -16.81
CA PHE A 6 17.33 -20.18 -16.87
C PHE A 6 17.92 -20.71 -18.18
N LEU A 7 17.41 -21.83 -18.70
CA LEU A 7 17.82 -22.33 -20.01
C LEU A 7 17.48 -21.38 -21.15
N ALA A 8 16.27 -20.80 -21.15
CA ALA A 8 15.86 -19.82 -22.16
C ALA A 8 16.71 -18.54 -22.12
N LEU A 9 17.04 -18.04 -20.92
CA LEU A 9 17.95 -16.89 -20.74
C LEU A 9 19.37 -17.21 -21.23
N GLY A 10 19.92 -18.36 -20.85
CA GLY A 10 21.26 -18.79 -21.28
C GLY A 10 21.36 -18.98 -22.80
N LEU A 11 20.34 -19.59 -23.41
CA LEU A 11 20.25 -19.73 -24.87
C LEU A 11 20.10 -18.38 -25.57
N GLY A 12 19.27 -17.48 -25.03
CA GLY A 12 19.06 -16.14 -25.59
C GLY A 12 20.35 -15.29 -25.62
N MET A 13 21.13 -15.32 -24.54
CA MET A 13 22.38 -14.55 -24.45
C MET A 13 23.53 -15.17 -25.27
N SER A 14 23.54 -16.49 -25.45
CA SER A 14 24.58 -17.20 -26.22
C SER A 14 24.28 -17.31 -27.72
N ALA A 15 23.01 -17.21 -28.13
CA ALA A 15 22.58 -17.31 -29.52
C ALA A 15 23.33 -16.37 -30.50
N PRO A 16 23.62 -15.09 -30.18
CA PRO A 16 24.36 -14.22 -31.08
C PRO A 16 25.79 -14.71 -31.35
N TRP A 17 26.46 -15.23 -30.33
CA TRP A 17 27.83 -15.75 -30.44
C TRP A 17 27.87 -17.08 -31.18
N LEU A 18 26.90 -17.96 -30.93
CA LEU A 18 26.75 -19.23 -31.66
C LEU A 18 26.48 -18.99 -33.16
N LEU A 19 25.65 -18.01 -33.50
CA LEU A 19 25.38 -17.62 -34.89
C LEU A 19 26.64 -17.13 -35.61
N VAL A 20 27.50 -16.35 -34.92
CA VAL A 20 28.78 -15.88 -35.47
C VAL A 20 29.78 -17.04 -35.62
N ALA A 21 29.81 -17.98 -34.68
CA ALA A 21 30.69 -19.14 -34.74
C ALA A 21 30.35 -20.10 -35.90
N ILE A 22 29.05 -20.30 -36.20
CA ILE A 22 28.58 -21.17 -37.29
C ILE A 22 28.88 -20.54 -38.68
N ARG A 23 28.86 -19.21 -38.80
CA ARG A 23 29.17 -18.51 -40.05
C ARG A 23 30.11 -17.32 -39.81
N PRO A 24 31.44 -17.52 -39.81
CA PRO A 24 32.41 -16.45 -39.59
C PRO A 24 32.34 -15.32 -40.63
N GLY A 25 31.77 -15.59 -41.82
CA GLY A 25 31.48 -14.57 -42.84
C GLY A 25 30.44 -13.52 -42.43
N LEU A 26 29.59 -13.78 -41.43
CA LEU A 26 28.67 -12.77 -40.87
C LEU A 26 29.42 -11.67 -40.11
N ALA A 27 30.50 -12.02 -39.40
CA ALA A 27 31.34 -11.03 -38.72
C ALA A 27 32.04 -10.08 -39.70
N LEU A 28 32.38 -10.59 -40.90
CA LEU A 28 33.00 -9.81 -41.98
C LEU A 28 32.01 -8.91 -42.75
N ARG A 29 30.70 -9.13 -42.60
CA ARG A 29 29.64 -8.26 -43.15
C ARG A 29 29.30 -7.07 -42.28
N LEU A 30 29.83 -7.01 -41.06
CA LEU A 30 29.63 -5.86 -40.18
C LEU A 30 30.34 -4.63 -40.77
N PRO A 31 29.65 -3.47 -40.83
CA PRO A 31 30.26 -2.25 -41.34
C PRO A 31 31.43 -1.86 -40.45
N ARG A 32 32.54 -1.44 -41.06
CA ARG A 32 33.73 -0.99 -40.31
C ARG A 32 33.33 0.12 -39.33
N PRO A 33 33.84 0.09 -38.08
CA PRO A 33 33.54 1.12 -37.09
C PRO A 33 34.02 2.48 -37.62
N GLY A 34 33.07 3.38 -37.84
CA GLY A 34 33.30 4.70 -38.41
C GLY A 34 32.21 5.67 -37.98
N ARG A 35 31.87 6.65 -38.84
CA ARG A 35 30.90 7.72 -38.50
C ARG A 35 29.51 7.19 -38.12
N TRP A 36 29.08 6.08 -38.73
CA TRP A 36 27.80 5.43 -38.41
C TRP A 36 27.74 4.90 -36.96
N MET A 37 28.85 4.39 -36.41
CA MET A 37 28.92 3.90 -35.02
C MET A 37 28.64 5.01 -34.00
N ASN A 38 29.11 6.24 -34.29
CA ASN A 38 28.84 7.40 -33.45
C ASN A 38 27.36 7.84 -33.51
N VAL A 39 26.73 7.74 -34.68
CA VAL A 39 25.28 8.00 -34.82
C VAL A 39 24.49 6.95 -34.04
N LEU A 40 24.82 5.66 -34.22
CA LEU A 40 24.18 4.56 -33.51
C LEU A 40 24.29 4.72 -31.98
N ARG A 41 25.49 5.08 -31.47
CA ARG A 41 25.71 5.34 -30.05
C ARG A 41 24.81 6.47 -29.52
N ARG A 42 24.66 7.57 -30.28
CA ARG A 42 23.79 8.68 -29.88
C ARG A 42 22.32 8.28 -29.86
N VAL A 43 21.86 7.53 -30.86
CA VAL A 43 20.48 7.03 -30.92
C VAL A 43 20.19 6.11 -29.74
N LEU A 44 21.06 5.13 -29.47
CA LEU A 44 20.92 4.22 -28.33
C LEU A 44 20.95 4.98 -26.99
N GLY A 45 21.85 5.96 -26.85
CA GLY A 45 21.91 6.81 -25.66
C GLY A 45 20.64 7.63 -25.45
N LEU A 46 20.06 8.18 -26.53
CA LEU A 46 18.83 8.95 -26.48
C LEU A 46 17.62 8.08 -26.14
N MET A 47 17.56 6.85 -26.66
CA MET A 47 16.54 5.87 -26.24
C MET A 47 16.68 5.49 -24.76
N MET A 48 17.90 5.26 -24.25
CA MET A 48 18.09 4.99 -22.82
C MET A 48 17.67 6.19 -21.94
N LEU A 49 17.99 7.42 -22.36
CA LEU A 49 17.54 8.63 -21.67
C LEU A 49 16.02 8.76 -21.68
N GLY A 50 15.37 8.47 -22.81
CA GLY A 50 13.90 8.44 -22.89
C GLY A 50 13.29 7.44 -21.91
N SER A 51 13.83 6.22 -21.84
CA SER A 51 13.39 5.22 -20.86
C SER A 51 13.62 5.66 -19.42
N ALA A 52 14.77 6.28 -19.12
CA ALA A 52 15.06 6.78 -17.77
C ALA A 52 14.09 7.89 -17.36
N ILE A 53 13.79 8.83 -18.26
CA ILE A 53 12.81 9.90 -18.03
C ILE A 53 11.41 9.29 -17.81
N TRP A 54 11.01 8.32 -18.63
CA TRP A 54 9.72 7.64 -18.48
C TRP A 54 9.62 6.87 -17.17
N LEU A 55 10.67 6.18 -16.74
CA LEU A 55 10.69 5.52 -15.42
C LEU A 55 10.64 6.55 -14.28
N ALA A 56 11.32 7.70 -14.44
CA ALA A 56 11.26 8.77 -13.47
C ALA A 56 9.83 9.32 -13.31
N THR A 57 9.05 9.44 -14.40
CA THR A 57 7.65 9.91 -14.31
C THR A 57 6.76 8.97 -13.50
N LEU A 58 6.99 7.66 -13.59
CA LEU A 58 6.31 6.66 -12.75
C LEU A 58 6.69 6.77 -11.26
N LEU A 59 7.84 7.37 -10.94
CA LEU A 59 8.31 7.53 -9.57
C LEU A 59 7.68 8.75 -8.85
N LEU A 60 7.21 9.77 -9.59
CA LEU A 60 6.66 11.01 -8.99
C LEU A 60 5.51 10.80 -8.00
N PRO A 61 4.53 9.90 -8.22
CA PRO A 61 3.44 9.66 -7.28
C PRO A 61 3.90 9.15 -5.91
N HIS A 62 5.07 8.51 -5.85
CA HIS A 62 5.63 7.97 -4.62
C HIS A 62 6.34 9.03 -3.77
N PHE A 63 6.81 10.11 -4.40
CA PHE A 63 7.47 11.23 -3.71
C PHE A 63 6.50 12.31 -3.21
N GLY A 64 5.19 12.10 -3.34
CA GLY A 64 4.18 13.06 -2.86
C GLY A 64 4.09 14.36 -3.68
N PHE A 65 4.83 14.48 -4.80
CA PHE A 65 4.81 15.67 -5.66
C PHE A 65 3.55 15.81 -6.50
N THR A 66 2.76 14.74 -6.66
CA THR A 66 1.43 14.82 -7.21
C THR A 66 0.44 15.04 -6.08
N ALA A 67 0.04 16.30 -5.86
CA ALA A 67 -1.16 16.61 -5.09
C ALA A 67 -2.38 16.10 -5.86
N SER A 68 -2.59 14.78 -5.87
CA SER A 68 -3.91 14.23 -6.17
C SER A 68 -4.81 14.73 -5.05
N LYS A 69 -5.86 15.46 -5.42
CA LYS A 69 -6.90 15.89 -4.48
C LYS A 69 -7.64 14.61 -4.04
N SER A 70 -7.01 13.89 -3.10
CA SER A 70 -7.62 12.77 -2.39
C SER A 70 -8.97 13.23 -1.89
N ALA A 71 -9.98 12.37 -1.92
CA ALA A 71 -11.10 12.51 -0.99
C ALA A 71 -10.49 12.82 0.38
N GLN A 72 -10.77 14.03 0.89
CA GLN A 72 -10.07 14.61 2.02
C GLN A 72 -10.40 13.74 3.25
N ASP A 73 -9.39 13.14 3.88
CA ASP A 73 -9.55 12.44 5.16
C ASP A 73 -9.74 13.52 6.23
N ASN A 74 -10.99 13.79 6.57
CA ASN A 74 -11.38 14.87 7.50
C ASN A 74 -11.61 14.35 8.92
N VAL A 75 -11.41 13.05 9.15
CA VAL A 75 -11.56 12.44 10.47
C VAL A 75 -10.43 12.93 11.38
N GLN A 76 -10.80 13.32 12.61
CA GLN A 76 -9.85 13.76 13.64
C GLN A 76 -9.20 12.53 14.29
N TRP A 77 -8.17 12.01 13.62
CA TRP A 77 -7.42 10.85 14.10
C TRP A 77 -6.58 11.19 15.33
N GLN A 78 -6.74 10.42 16.39
CA GLN A 78 -5.92 10.52 17.59
C GLN A 78 -4.93 9.35 17.64
N PRO A 79 -3.78 9.50 18.31
CA PRO A 79 -2.83 8.41 18.49
C PRO A 79 -3.49 7.22 19.22
N LEU A 80 -3.25 6.02 18.69
CA LEU A 80 -3.71 4.80 19.32
C LEU A 80 -3.02 4.57 20.67
N SER A 81 -3.82 4.37 21.71
CA SER A 81 -3.37 3.86 23.01
C SER A 81 -4.51 3.11 23.69
N GLU A 82 -4.20 2.14 24.55
CA GLU A 82 -5.21 1.43 25.35
C GLU A 82 -5.95 2.41 26.27
N GLN A 83 -5.25 3.42 26.81
CA GLN A 83 -5.85 4.45 27.67
C GLN A 83 -6.89 5.28 26.90
N ALA A 84 -6.64 5.61 25.63
CA ALA A 84 -7.59 6.32 24.79
C ALA A 84 -8.86 5.48 24.51
N ILE A 85 -8.70 4.16 24.29
CA ILE A 85 -9.85 3.26 24.11
C ILE A 85 -10.70 3.23 25.39
N GLN A 86 -10.08 2.97 26.54
CA GLN A 86 -10.79 2.85 27.81
C GLN A 86 -11.47 4.17 28.23
N SER A 87 -10.78 5.30 28.07
CA SER A 87 -11.36 6.61 28.39
C SER A 87 -12.57 6.97 27.53
N ALA A 88 -12.56 6.59 26.24
CA ALA A 88 -13.69 6.78 25.34
C ALA A 88 -14.87 5.86 25.72
N LEU A 89 -14.60 4.61 26.09
CA LEU A 89 -15.62 3.67 26.56
C LEU A 89 -16.30 4.14 27.85
N VAL A 90 -15.55 4.68 28.81
CA VAL A 90 -16.09 5.29 30.04
C VAL A 90 -16.99 6.48 29.73
N GLN A 91 -16.68 7.24 28.67
CA GLN A 91 -17.53 8.34 28.19
C GLN A 91 -18.74 7.87 27.35
N HIS A 92 -19.02 6.57 27.30
CA HIS A 92 -20.05 5.97 26.46
C HIS A 92 -19.90 6.28 24.96
N LYS A 93 -18.67 6.51 24.50
CA LYS A 93 -18.37 6.72 23.09
C LYS A 93 -18.01 5.41 22.39
N ARG A 94 -18.26 5.37 21.09
CA ARG A 94 -17.76 4.33 20.19
C ARG A 94 -16.33 4.65 19.81
N VAL A 95 -15.52 3.63 19.60
CA VAL A 95 -14.12 3.79 19.19
C VAL A 95 -13.89 3.04 17.91
N PHE A 96 -13.31 3.69 16.90
CA PHE A 96 -12.81 3.04 15.70
C PHE A 96 -11.28 3.01 15.75
N VAL A 97 -10.70 1.83 15.79
CA VAL A 97 -9.24 1.61 15.75
C VAL A 97 -8.84 1.23 14.33
N ASP A 98 -7.86 1.94 13.77
CA ASP A 98 -7.22 1.66 12.48
C ASP A 98 -5.70 1.57 12.67
N VAL A 99 -5.15 0.35 12.61
CA VAL A 99 -3.71 0.12 12.59
C VAL A 99 -3.28 -0.11 11.15
N THR A 100 -2.40 0.77 10.65
CA THR A 100 -2.05 0.91 9.23
C THR A 100 -0.54 1.11 9.04
N ALA A 101 -0.08 1.06 7.79
CA ALA A 101 1.30 1.38 7.41
C ALA A 101 1.41 1.80 5.94
N ASP A 102 2.41 2.62 5.60
CA ASP A 102 2.62 3.12 4.23
C ASP A 102 3.06 2.04 3.24
N TRP A 103 3.72 0.99 3.74
CA TRP A 103 4.15 -0.16 2.93
C TRP A 103 3.02 -1.19 2.70
N CYS A 104 1.89 -1.05 3.40
CA CYS A 104 0.80 -2.01 3.37
C CYS A 104 -0.19 -1.71 2.23
N ILE A 105 -0.16 -2.52 1.17
CA ILE A 105 -1.04 -2.37 -0.01
C ILE A 105 -2.52 -2.49 0.39
N THR A 106 -2.89 -3.50 1.19
CA THR A 106 -4.28 -3.71 1.63
C THR A 106 -4.80 -2.52 2.45
N CYS A 107 -3.93 -1.89 3.24
CA CYS A 107 -4.27 -0.69 4.01
C CYS A 107 -4.63 0.48 3.08
N LYS A 108 -3.86 0.70 2.00
CA LYS A 108 -4.17 1.71 0.98
C LYS A 108 -5.49 1.42 0.26
N VAL A 109 -5.74 0.16 -0.08
CA VAL A 109 -6.99 -0.27 -0.70
C VAL A 109 -8.18 -0.02 0.22
N ASN A 110 -8.09 -0.42 1.50
CA ASN A 110 -9.13 -0.17 2.50
C ASN A 110 -9.38 1.33 2.71
N LYS A 111 -8.31 2.13 2.79
CA LYS A 111 -8.41 3.58 2.94
C LYS A 111 -9.19 4.20 1.78
N TYR A 112 -8.82 3.89 0.55
CA TYR A 112 -9.42 4.49 -0.65
C TYR A 112 -10.84 3.96 -0.94
N ASN A 113 -11.07 2.66 -0.78
CA ASN A 113 -12.34 2.03 -1.13
C ASN A 113 -13.39 2.11 -0.01
N VAL A 114 -12.97 2.30 1.24
CA VAL A 114 -13.88 2.27 2.40
C VAL A 114 -13.73 3.52 3.27
N LEU A 115 -12.56 3.75 3.87
CA LEU A 115 -12.44 4.78 4.92
C LEU A 115 -12.59 6.21 4.39
N GLN A 116 -12.25 6.48 3.14
CA GLN A 116 -12.40 7.79 2.49
C GLN A 116 -13.76 8.00 1.83
N LYS A 117 -14.68 7.03 1.94
CA LYS A 117 -16.06 7.20 1.43
C LYS A 117 -16.81 8.19 2.33
N GLU A 118 -17.60 9.05 1.71
CA GLU A 118 -18.25 10.20 2.37
C GLU A 118 -19.09 9.81 3.59
N ASP A 119 -19.77 8.67 3.52
CA ASP A 119 -20.64 8.20 4.59
C ASP A 119 -19.87 7.52 5.73
N VAL A 120 -18.76 6.84 5.43
CA VAL A 120 -17.85 6.30 6.45
C VAL A 120 -17.15 7.46 7.16
N GLN A 121 -16.69 8.47 6.42
CA GLN A 121 -16.15 9.71 6.98
C GLN A 121 -17.18 10.39 7.90
N ALA A 122 -18.42 10.56 7.42
CA ALA A 122 -19.50 11.13 8.22
C ALA A 122 -19.81 10.31 9.47
N ALA A 123 -19.77 8.98 9.39
CA ALA A 123 -19.98 8.11 10.55
C ALA A 123 -18.84 8.22 11.57
N LEU A 124 -17.58 8.28 11.11
CA LEU A 124 -16.40 8.42 11.97
C LEU A 124 -16.26 9.81 12.61
N GLN A 125 -16.91 10.83 12.03
CA GLN A 125 -16.96 12.20 12.55
C GLN A 125 -18.12 12.45 13.52
N GLN A 126 -18.97 11.46 13.79
CA GLN A 126 -20.06 11.63 14.74
C GLN A 126 -19.49 11.97 16.13
N PRO A 127 -20.17 12.84 16.91
CA PRO A 127 -19.64 13.34 18.18
C PRO A 127 -19.45 12.25 19.25
N ASP A 128 -20.12 11.12 19.08
CA ASP A 128 -20.00 9.93 19.92
C ASP A 128 -19.01 8.89 19.36
N VAL A 129 -18.19 9.23 18.37
CA VAL A 129 -17.14 8.36 17.80
C VAL A 129 -15.77 8.96 18.04
N VAL A 130 -14.85 8.13 18.54
CA VAL A 130 -13.43 8.45 18.68
C VAL A 130 -12.65 7.60 17.69
N ALA A 131 -11.98 8.24 16.74
CA ALA A 131 -11.15 7.58 15.75
C ALA A 131 -9.69 7.55 16.22
N LEU A 132 -9.15 6.35 16.45
CA LEU A 132 -7.78 6.12 16.89
C LEU A 132 -6.98 5.46 15.76
N ARG A 133 -5.79 5.98 15.47
CA ARG A 133 -4.90 5.44 14.44
C ARG A 133 -3.55 5.05 15.02
N GLY A 134 -3.13 3.83 14.71
CA GLY A 134 -1.77 3.34 14.95
C GLY A 134 -1.02 3.27 13.63
N ASP A 135 0.08 4.02 13.50
CA ASP A 135 0.96 3.94 12.32
C ASP A 135 2.13 3.00 12.61
N TRP A 136 2.21 1.92 11.84
CA TRP A 136 3.25 0.89 11.91
C TRP A 136 4.16 0.90 10.66
N THR A 137 4.33 2.08 10.05
CA THR A 137 5.31 2.30 8.97
C THR A 137 6.74 2.10 9.47
N LEU A 138 7.01 2.49 10.72
CA LEU A 138 8.28 2.25 11.41
C LEU A 138 8.09 1.24 12.56
N PRO A 139 9.12 0.46 12.92
CA PRO A 139 9.05 -0.46 14.05
C PRO A 139 8.61 0.25 15.34
N SER A 140 7.64 -0.37 16.04
CA SER A 140 7.09 0.15 17.29
C SER A 140 6.66 -1.02 18.18
N ASP A 141 7.27 -1.14 19.35
CA ASP A 141 6.96 -2.18 20.34
C ASP A 141 5.52 -2.03 20.84
N ALA A 142 5.07 -0.79 21.07
CA ALA A 142 3.72 -0.49 21.52
C ALA A 142 2.64 -1.00 20.56
N ILE A 143 2.81 -0.78 19.24
CA ILE A 143 1.87 -1.29 18.23
C ILE A 143 1.99 -2.81 18.08
N THR A 144 3.22 -3.34 18.14
CA THR A 144 3.47 -4.77 18.07
C THR A 144 2.76 -5.51 19.20
N ASP A 145 2.86 -5.01 20.43
CA ASP A 145 2.20 -5.60 21.59
C ASP A 145 0.68 -5.41 21.53
N PHE A 146 0.20 -4.24 21.08
CA PHE A 146 -1.22 -3.98 20.85
C PHE A 146 -1.86 -5.00 19.88
N LEU A 147 -1.16 -5.36 18.80
CA LEU A 147 -1.63 -6.36 17.84
C LEU A 147 -1.57 -7.76 18.45
N LYS A 148 -0.47 -8.12 19.12
CA LYS A 148 -0.29 -9.45 19.74
C LYS A 148 -1.37 -9.77 20.77
N THR A 149 -1.75 -8.81 21.60
CA THR A 149 -2.82 -9.02 22.61
C THR A 149 -4.17 -9.36 21.97
N ARG A 150 -4.38 -8.96 20.71
CA ARG A 150 -5.59 -9.25 19.91
C ARG A 150 -5.40 -10.44 18.95
N GLY A 151 -4.30 -11.20 19.10
CA GLY A 151 -3.98 -12.35 18.26
C GLY A 151 -3.57 -11.98 16.83
N GLN A 152 -3.16 -10.73 16.59
CA GLN A 152 -2.73 -10.22 15.30
C GLN A 152 -1.23 -9.98 15.28
N VAL A 153 -0.60 -10.20 14.13
CA VAL A 153 0.85 -10.04 13.96
C VAL A 153 1.21 -9.12 12.80
N ALA A 154 0.20 -8.56 12.12
CA ALA A 154 0.38 -7.75 10.93
C ALA A 154 -0.73 -6.71 10.78
N VAL A 155 -0.44 -5.67 10.00
CA VAL A 155 -1.44 -4.73 9.45
C VAL A 155 -2.02 -5.27 8.14
N PRO A 156 -3.24 -4.86 7.73
CA PRO A 156 -4.16 -3.95 8.44
C PRO A 156 -4.85 -4.63 9.62
N PHE A 157 -5.08 -3.87 10.68
CA PHE A 157 -5.95 -4.28 11.77
C PHE A 157 -6.97 -3.19 12.08
N ASN A 158 -8.26 -3.56 12.09
CA ASN A 158 -9.33 -2.65 12.42
C ASN A 158 -10.25 -3.26 13.47
N GLN A 159 -10.67 -2.48 14.45
CA GLN A 159 -11.56 -2.95 15.51
C GLN A 159 -12.47 -1.81 15.96
N ILE A 160 -13.74 -2.14 16.22
CA ILE A 160 -14.72 -1.19 16.73
C ILE A 160 -15.13 -1.56 18.15
N TYR A 161 -15.12 -0.58 19.04
CA TYR A 161 -15.64 -0.68 20.40
C TYR A 161 -16.85 0.24 20.58
N GLY A 162 -17.65 -0.01 21.62
CA GLY A 162 -18.67 0.93 22.07
C GLY A 162 -19.53 0.34 23.19
N PRO A 163 -20.54 1.07 23.68
CA PRO A 163 -21.44 0.60 24.73
C PRO A 163 -22.12 -0.75 24.42
N GLY A 164 -22.47 -0.99 23.15
CA GLY A 164 -23.05 -2.26 22.69
C GLY A 164 -22.03 -3.35 22.39
N LEU A 165 -20.73 -3.01 22.36
CA LEU A 165 -19.60 -3.89 22.05
C LEU A 165 -18.41 -3.55 22.98
N PRO A 166 -18.51 -3.81 24.29
CA PRO A 166 -17.48 -3.39 25.25
C PRO A 166 -16.14 -4.10 25.05
N GLU A 167 -16.16 -5.36 24.63
CA GLU A 167 -14.93 -6.12 24.29
C GLU A 167 -14.39 -5.78 22.89
N GLY A 168 -15.17 -5.04 22.11
CA GLY A 168 -14.88 -4.68 20.73
C GLY A 168 -15.05 -5.83 19.74
N GLU A 169 -15.27 -5.49 18.48
CA GLU A 169 -15.43 -6.43 17.37
C GLU A 169 -14.37 -6.14 16.31
N ALA A 170 -13.49 -7.11 16.09
CA ALA A 170 -12.45 -7.02 15.07
C ALA A 170 -13.08 -7.15 13.68
N LEU A 171 -12.70 -6.25 12.77
CA LEU A 171 -13.17 -6.25 11.39
C LEU A 171 -12.25 -7.12 10.50
N PRO A 172 -12.76 -7.62 9.37
CA PRO A 172 -11.94 -8.34 8.39
C PRO A 172 -10.79 -7.48 7.87
N THR A 173 -9.67 -8.12 7.50
CA THR A 173 -8.48 -7.45 6.96
C THR A 173 -8.77 -6.69 5.67
N LEU A 174 -9.67 -7.22 4.83
CA LEU A 174 -10.24 -6.51 3.70
C LEU A 174 -11.55 -5.86 4.15
N LEU A 175 -11.52 -4.54 4.31
CA LEU A 175 -12.68 -3.82 4.81
C LEU A 175 -13.78 -3.74 3.75
N THR A 176 -15.02 -3.72 4.22
CA THR A 176 -16.18 -3.33 3.44
C THR A 176 -16.90 -2.18 4.11
N ARG A 177 -17.53 -1.32 3.31
CA ARG A 177 -18.31 -0.18 3.80
C ARG A 177 -19.42 -0.63 4.75
N ASP A 178 -20.12 -1.70 4.39
CA ASP A 178 -21.20 -2.24 5.21
C ASP A 178 -20.71 -2.77 6.56
N ALA A 179 -19.58 -3.49 6.60
CA ALA A 179 -19.03 -4.00 7.85
C ALA A 179 -18.71 -2.85 8.83
N VAL A 180 -18.07 -1.78 8.35
CA VAL A 180 -17.74 -0.62 9.21
C VAL A 180 -19.01 0.03 9.76
N LEU A 181 -19.98 0.34 8.89
CA LEU A 181 -21.19 1.05 9.29
C LEU A 181 -22.11 0.22 10.18
N GLN A 182 -22.27 -1.08 9.87
CA GLN A 182 -23.10 -1.98 10.66
C GLN A 182 -22.48 -2.23 12.03
N THR A 183 -21.17 -2.47 12.11
CA THR A 183 -20.49 -2.66 13.40
C THR A 183 -20.48 -1.36 14.20
N LEU A 184 -20.31 -0.18 13.60
CA LEU A 184 -20.47 1.12 14.29
C LEU A 184 -21.89 1.33 14.82
N LYS A 185 -22.92 0.88 14.09
CA LYS A 185 -24.31 0.93 14.53
C LYS A 185 -24.54 -0.02 15.70
N LYS A 186 -24.04 -1.26 15.62
CA LYS A 186 -24.10 -2.27 16.69
C LYS A 186 -23.38 -1.79 17.94
N ALA A 187 -22.21 -1.18 17.78
CA ALA A 187 -21.39 -0.63 18.86
C ALA A 187 -22.10 0.47 19.66
N LYS A 188 -23.05 1.18 19.04
CA LYS A 188 -23.84 2.23 19.73
C LYS A 188 -24.69 1.65 20.85
N GLY A 189 -25.05 0.36 20.76
CA GLY A 189 -25.97 -0.29 21.69
C GLY A 189 -27.42 0.15 21.48
N ILE A 190 -28.32 -0.47 22.23
CA ILE A 190 -29.73 -0.05 22.28
C ILE A 190 -29.76 1.19 23.16
N THR A 191 -30.14 2.33 22.57
CA THR A 191 -30.40 3.56 23.32
C THR A 191 -31.43 3.23 24.40
N GLN A 192 -31.08 3.38 25.68
CA GLN A 192 -32.09 3.63 26.70
C GLN A 192 -32.40 5.13 26.70
#